data_AF-A0A366JLZ9-F1
#
_entry.id   AF-A0A366JLZ9-F1
#
_cell.length_a   1.000
_cell.length_b   1.000
_cell.length_c   1.000
_cell.angle_alpha   90.00
_cell.angle_beta   90.00
_cell.angle_gamma   90.00
#
_symmetry.space_group_name_H-M   'P 1'
#
loop_
_entity.id
_entity.type
_entity.pdbx_description
1 polymer ?
#
loop_
_entity_poly.entity_id
_entity_poly.type
_entity_poly.pdbx_seq_one_letter_code
_entity_poly.pdbx_strand_id
1 'polypeptide(L)'
;MKRAIVVYLEGKRELLLQFGCLYTSYRSIQSKDTDLVIFGPKQTLELLPDDCIKIEYDSPYHDYPYLNSISCIASSESDSILKDYEYILRTDADTFLTPAWNSFYPEYFTAGIGKYAFDSEVQSKLMELSRLFGLNHRGIHNIGTSHYGKTKQIKKVCELSLLISECILAAEFYESEGSWPGWYRGVTSMYSSEIAINHLIDHLLIEPDKLDFDSTSDDRIESHPHIHCWHTDEAFSKFQFADGNYNHLSLENLDPSIIKDYCMFISLKALIELDVMKRVF
;
A
#
# COMPACT_ATOMS: atom_id res chain seq x y z
N MET A 1 -16.72 -16.20 -2.60
CA MET A 1 -15.80 -15.43 -1.75
C MET A 1 -15.52 -14.13 -2.49
N LYS A 2 -15.68 -12.99 -1.83
CA LYS A 2 -15.47 -11.67 -2.44
C LYS A 2 -14.32 -10.99 -1.70
N ARG A 3 -13.39 -10.37 -2.43
CA ARG A 3 -12.25 -9.66 -1.85
C ARG A 3 -12.10 -8.27 -2.48
N ALA A 4 -11.39 -7.39 -1.79
CA ALA A 4 -11.11 -6.06 -2.31
C ALA A 4 -9.64 -5.70 -2.18
N ILE A 5 -9.17 -4.88 -3.10
CA ILE A 5 -7.94 -4.11 -2.97
C ILE A 5 -8.36 -2.71 -2.55
N VAL A 6 -7.82 -2.24 -1.43
CA VAL A 6 -8.22 -1.02 -0.76
C VAL A 6 -7.06 -0.05 -0.76
N VAL A 7 -7.28 1.12 -1.34
CA VAL A 7 -6.28 2.20 -1.45
C VAL A 7 -6.92 3.51 -1.03
N TYR A 8 -6.14 4.36 -0.36
CA TYR A 8 -6.50 5.77 -0.18
C TYR A 8 -5.77 6.62 -1.23
N LEU A 9 -6.49 7.55 -1.86
CA LEU A 9 -5.97 8.36 -2.94
C LEU A 9 -6.25 9.84 -2.73
N GLU A 10 -5.17 10.64 -2.73
CA GLU A 10 -5.25 12.10 -2.73
C GLU A 10 -5.26 12.65 -4.15
N GLY A 11 -5.76 13.87 -4.32
CA GLY A 11 -5.82 14.56 -5.62
C GLY A 11 -4.47 15.09 -6.11
N LYS A 12 -3.36 14.41 -5.82
CA LYS A 12 -2.03 14.78 -6.29
C LYS A 12 -1.72 14.08 -7.62
N ARG A 13 -1.08 14.79 -8.55
CA ARG A 13 -0.83 14.31 -9.92
C ARG A 13 -0.04 13.00 -9.93
N GLU A 14 1.00 12.92 -9.12
CA GLU A 14 1.88 11.76 -9.00
C GLU A 14 1.15 10.53 -8.43
N LEU A 15 0.25 10.73 -7.46
CA LEU A 15 -0.55 9.63 -6.89
C LEU A 15 -1.62 9.15 -7.88
N LEU A 16 -2.23 10.07 -8.65
CA LEU A 16 -3.14 9.70 -9.74
C LEU A 16 -2.43 8.87 -10.80
N LEU A 17 -1.21 9.26 -11.21
CA LEU A 17 -0.38 8.49 -12.13
C LEU A 17 -0.10 7.08 -11.63
N GLN A 18 0.31 6.96 -10.37
CA GLN A 18 0.56 5.68 -9.71
C GLN A 18 -0.72 4.83 -9.66
N PHE A 19 -1.84 5.42 -9.22
CA PHE A 19 -3.14 4.75 -9.25
C PHE A 19 -3.53 4.28 -10.66
N GLY A 20 -3.23 5.06 -11.70
CA GLY A 20 -3.49 4.62 -13.07
C GLY A 20 -2.71 3.35 -13.44
N CYS A 21 -1.50 3.17 -12.92
CA CYS A 21 -0.73 1.94 -13.09
C CYS A 21 -1.38 0.77 -12.33
N LEU A 22 -1.76 0.97 -11.07
CA LEU A 22 -2.48 -0.02 -10.28
C LEU A 22 -3.80 -0.43 -10.96
N TYR A 23 -4.61 0.54 -11.39
CA TYR A 23 -5.86 0.29 -12.09
C TYR A 23 -5.63 -0.48 -13.40
N THR A 24 -4.64 -0.09 -14.21
CA THR A 24 -4.35 -0.75 -15.48
C THR A 24 -3.89 -2.19 -15.27
N SER A 25 -3.06 -2.47 -14.25
CA SER A 25 -2.70 -3.84 -13.88
C SER A 25 -3.91 -4.64 -13.36
N TYR A 26 -4.73 -4.05 -12.48
CA TYR A 26 -5.99 -4.62 -12.00
C TYR A 26 -6.94 -5.03 -13.15
N ARG A 27 -7.12 -4.16 -14.14
CA ARG A 27 -7.93 -4.49 -15.32
C ARG A 27 -7.30 -5.60 -16.17
N SER A 28 -5.97 -5.65 -16.23
CA SER A 28 -5.23 -6.63 -17.03
C SER A 28 -5.26 -8.04 -16.44
N ILE A 29 -5.35 -8.18 -15.10
CA ILE A 29 -5.43 -9.51 -14.47
C ILE A 29 -6.80 -10.17 -14.59
N GLN A 30 -7.84 -9.41 -14.96
CA GLN A 30 -9.21 -9.89 -15.16
C GLN A 30 -9.75 -10.74 -13.99
N SER A 31 -9.48 -10.28 -12.76
CA SER A 31 -9.96 -10.96 -11.56
C SER A 31 -11.48 -11.01 -11.54
N LYS A 32 -12.04 -12.15 -11.13
CA LYS A 32 -13.49 -12.40 -11.11
C LYS A 32 -14.13 -12.11 -9.76
N ASP A 33 -13.33 -11.97 -8.72
CA ASP A 33 -13.78 -11.93 -7.33
C ASP A 33 -13.18 -10.76 -6.53
N THR A 34 -12.42 -9.90 -7.20
CA THR A 34 -11.72 -8.77 -6.61
C THR A 34 -12.31 -7.47 -7.11
N ASP A 35 -12.76 -6.62 -6.20
CA ASP A 35 -13.10 -5.23 -6.51
C ASP A 35 -11.94 -4.31 -6.13
N LEU A 36 -11.84 -3.17 -6.81
CA LEU A 36 -10.93 -2.08 -6.45
C LEU A 36 -11.71 -0.99 -5.70
N VAL A 37 -11.43 -0.85 -4.41
CA VAL A 37 -12.11 0.08 -3.49
C VAL A 37 -11.19 1.25 -3.19
N ILE A 38 -11.63 2.46 -3.53
CA ILE A 38 -10.83 3.67 -3.40
C ILE A 38 -11.49 4.64 -2.44
N PHE A 39 -10.75 4.99 -1.39
CA PHE A 39 -11.09 6.07 -0.47
C PHE A 39 -10.41 7.36 -0.93
N GLY A 40 -11.07 8.49 -0.75
CA GLY A 40 -10.44 9.79 -0.98
C GLY A 40 -11.42 10.96 -1.00
N PRO A 41 -10.92 12.20 -1.14
CA PRO A 41 -11.76 13.37 -1.30
C PRO A 41 -12.64 13.26 -2.54
N LYS A 42 -13.86 13.82 -2.47
CA LYS A 42 -14.85 13.76 -3.55
C LYS A 42 -14.28 14.15 -4.91
N GLN A 43 -13.53 15.26 -4.96
CA GLN A 43 -12.96 15.79 -6.20
C GLN A 43 -11.96 14.81 -6.83
N THR A 44 -11.22 14.06 -6.01
CA THR A 44 -10.32 13.00 -6.49
C THR A 44 -11.11 11.83 -7.05
N LEU A 45 -12.16 11.39 -6.36
CA LEU A 45 -12.99 10.24 -6.76
C LEU A 45 -13.75 10.48 -8.07
N GLU A 46 -14.12 11.73 -8.35
CA GLU A 46 -14.74 12.15 -9.61
C GLU A 46 -13.81 11.96 -10.82
N LEU A 47 -12.49 11.90 -10.61
CA LEU A 47 -11.50 11.65 -11.67
C LEU A 47 -11.28 10.15 -11.96
N LEU A 48 -11.79 9.25 -11.12
CA LEU A 48 -11.50 7.82 -11.22
C LEU A 48 -12.47 7.09 -12.14
N PRO A 49 -12.08 5.95 -12.73
CA PRO A 49 -12.97 5.09 -13.51
C PRO A 49 -14.26 4.69 -12.76
N ASP A 50 -15.37 4.58 -13.48
CA ASP A 50 -16.71 4.35 -12.90
C ASP A 50 -16.89 2.96 -12.29
N ASP A 51 -16.08 1.99 -12.69
CA ASP A 51 -16.09 0.62 -12.18
C ASP A 51 -15.31 0.46 -10.86
N CYS A 52 -14.63 1.51 -10.39
CA CYS A 52 -14.07 1.53 -9.04
C CYS A 52 -15.18 1.71 -8.00
N ILE A 53 -15.05 1.05 -6.85
CA ILE A 53 -15.92 1.30 -5.70
C ILE A 53 -15.37 2.53 -4.96
N LYS A 54 -16.03 3.68 -5.10
CA LYS A 54 -15.58 4.99 -4.61
C LYS A 54 -16.21 5.30 -3.24
N ILE A 55 -15.39 5.64 -2.25
CA ILE A 55 -15.84 5.99 -0.90
C ILE A 55 -15.27 7.35 -0.53
N GLU A 56 -16.15 8.35 -0.42
CA GLU A 56 -15.77 9.69 0.01
C GLU A 56 -15.23 9.64 1.44
N TYR A 57 -13.98 10.07 1.61
CA TYR A 57 -13.32 10.16 2.90
C TYR A 57 -12.30 11.30 2.86
N ASP A 58 -12.55 12.32 3.67
CA ASP A 58 -11.65 13.46 3.83
C ASP A 58 -10.84 13.25 5.11
N SER A 59 -9.60 12.79 4.93
CA SER A 59 -8.76 12.38 6.05
C SER A 59 -8.24 13.60 6.83
N PRO A 60 -8.31 13.60 8.17
CA PRO A 60 -7.83 14.73 8.98
C PRO A 60 -6.30 14.80 9.11
N TYR A 61 -5.55 13.78 8.65
CA TYR A 61 -4.10 13.66 8.89
C TYR A 61 -3.26 14.38 7.83
N HIS A 62 -3.52 15.67 7.58
CA HIS A 62 -2.79 16.46 6.58
C HIS A 62 -1.29 16.62 6.90
N ASP A 63 -0.94 16.71 8.18
CA ASP A 63 0.46 16.86 8.63
C ASP A 63 1.26 15.55 8.61
N TYR A 64 0.57 14.42 8.44
CA TYR A 64 1.19 13.11 8.26
C TYR A 64 0.33 12.22 7.35
N PRO A 65 0.34 12.48 6.03
CA PRO A 65 -0.59 11.85 5.07
C PRO A 65 -0.48 10.33 4.96
N TYR A 66 0.63 9.73 5.42
CA TYR A 66 0.80 8.28 5.45
C TYR A 66 -0.23 7.57 6.35
N LEU A 67 -0.90 8.29 7.26
CA LEU A 67 -2.01 7.72 8.04
C LEU A 67 -3.32 7.63 7.27
N ASN A 68 -3.45 8.30 6.13
CA ASN A 68 -4.71 8.33 5.40
C ASN A 68 -5.15 6.94 4.90
N SER A 69 -4.19 6.08 4.53
CA SER A 69 -4.45 4.67 4.14
C SER A 69 -4.78 3.76 5.32
N ILE A 70 -4.56 4.22 6.55
CA ILE A 70 -4.93 3.54 7.80
C ILE A 70 -6.30 4.04 8.27
N SER A 71 -6.44 5.36 8.36
CA SER A 71 -7.58 6.04 8.94
C SER A 71 -8.86 5.79 8.15
N CYS A 72 -8.79 5.72 6.82
CA CYS A 72 -9.95 5.46 5.97
C CYS A 72 -10.59 4.08 6.23
N ILE A 73 -9.78 3.07 6.59
CA ILE A 73 -10.27 1.73 6.93
C ILE A 73 -10.76 1.69 8.39
N ALA A 74 -10.08 2.40 9.28
CA ALA A 74 -10.49 2.53 10.68
C ALA A 74 -11.81 3.33 10.83
N SER A 75 -12.16 4.15 9.84
CA SER A 75 -13.33 5.03 9.89
C SER A 75 -14.66 4.28 9.77
N SER A 76 -15.74 4.95 10.16
CA SER A 76 -17.10 4.39 10.09
C SER A 76 -17.65 4.31 8.65
N GLU A 77 -17.17 5.16 7.75
CA GLU A 77 -17.53 5.20 6.33
C GLU A 77 -17.22 3.85 5.66
N SER A 78 -16.11 3.22 6.06
CA SER A 78 -15.69 1.92 5.57
C SER A 78 -16.64 0.78 5.92
N ASP A 79 -17.38 0.86 7.04
CA ASP A 79 -18.18 -0.27 7.56
C ASP A 79 -19.31 -0.67 6.63
N SER A 80 -19.87 0.31 5.93
CA SER A 80 -21.00 0.10 5.03
C SER A 80 -20.66 -0.78 3.83
N ILE A 81 -19.40 -0.74 3.37
CA ILE A 81 -18.93 -1.37 2.14
C ILE A 81 -17.96 -2.51 2.42
N LEU A 82 -16.99 -2.30 3.33
CA LEU A 82 -15.96 -3.31 3.57
C LEU A 82 -16.52 -4.59 4.19
N LYS A 83 -17.64 -4.50 4.93
CA LYS A 83 -18.30 -5.66 5.54
C LYS A 83 -18.73 -6.75 4.53
N ASP A 84 -18.89 -6.40 3.26
CA ASP A 84 -19.33 -7.31 2.20
C ASP A 84 -18.16 -8.12 1.60
N TYR A 85 -16.92 -7.79 1.97
CA TYR A 85 -15.72 -8.51 1.57
C TYR A 85 -15.24 -9.42 2.68
N GLU A 86 -14.89 -10.65 2.31
CA GLU A 86 -14.31 -11.62 3.24
C GLU A 86 -12.85 -11.25 3.54
N TYR A 87 -12.12 -10.85 2.50
CA TYR A 87 -10.72 -10.46 2.54
C TYR A 87 -10.52 -9.07 1.94
N ILE A 88 -9.62 -8.28 2.54
CA ILE A 88 -9.13 -7.05 1.93
C ILE A 88 -7.60 -7.04 1.93
N LEU A 89 -7.02 -6.54 0.84
CA LEU A 89 -5.64 -6.09 0.78
C LEU A 89 -5.64 -4.57 0.92
N ARG A 90 -5.17 -4.05 2.06
CA ARG A 90 -4.80 -2.63 2.15
C ARG A 90 -3.42 -2.48 1.53
N THR A 91 -3.28 -1.58 0.56
CA THR A 91 -2.01 -1.29 -0.13
C THR A 91 -1.95 0.17 -0.59
N ASP A 92 -0.82 0.56 -1.16
CA ASP A 92 -0.53 1.90 -1.66
C ASP A 92 -0.80 2.01 -3.17
N ALA A 93 -0.91 3.24 -3.68
CA ALA A 93 -1.24 3.51 -5.09
C ALA A 93 -0.10 3.16 -6.05
N ASP A 94 1.15 3.14 -5.58
CA ASP A 94 2.38 2.82 -6.32
C ASP A 94 2.67 1.32 -6.36
N THR A 95 1.62 0.54 -6.57
CA THR A 95 1.67 -0.92 -6.64
C THR A 95 1.10 -1.44 -7.95
N PHE A 96 1.47 -2.68 -8.27
CA PHE A 96 1.02 -3.39 -9.46
C PHE A 96 0.54 -4.78 -9.06
N LEU A 97 -0.48 -5.26 -9.75
CA LEU A 97 -0.95 -6.62 -9.64
C LEU A 97 -0.46 -7.45 -10.81
N THR A 98 -0.29 -8.75 -10.61
CA THR A 98 0.01 -9.69 -11.69
C THR A 98 -1.06 -10.78 -11.77
N PRO A 99 -1.12 -11.59 -12.84
CA PRO A 99 -2.07 -12.69 -12.95
C PRO A 99 -1.99 -13.69 -11.78
N ALA A 100 -0.85 -13.77 -11.06
CA ALA A 100 -0.70 -14.60 -9.87
C ALA A 100 -1.68 -14.23 -8.74
N TRP A 101 -2.20 -12.99 -8.72
CA TRP A 101 -3.24 -12.52 -7.79
C TRP A 101 -4.48 -13.42 -7.78
N ASN A 102 -4.87 -13.93 -8.96
CA ASN A 102 -6.10 -14.70 -9.12
C ASN A 102 -6.09 -16.03 -8.33
N SER A 103 -4.90 -16.55 -8.04
CA SER A 103 -4.69 -17.76 -7.23
C SER A 103 -4.21 -17.48 -5.80
N PHE A 104 -3.94 -16.23 -5.46
CA PHE A 104 -3.35 -15.86 -4.16
C PHE A 104 -4.42 -15.48 -3.14
N TYR A 105 -4.60 -16.33 -2.13
CA TYR A 105 -5.49 -16.08 -1.00
C TYR A 105 -4.72 -16.24 0.31
N PRO A 106 -4.99 -15.42 1.32
CA PRO A 106 -4.21 -15.42 2.54
C PRO A 106 -4.80 -16.49 3.49
N GLU A 107 -3.97 -17.47 3.89
CA GLU A 107 -4.36 -18.46 4.90
C GLU A 107 -4.52 -17.82 6.28
N TYR A 108 -3.58 -16.92 6.60
CA TYR A 108 -3.54 -16.10 7.82
C TYR A 108 -3.44 -14.63 7.46
N PHE A 109 -3.26 -13.75 8.45
CA PHE A 109 -2.91 -12.36 8.15
C PHE A 109 -1.53 -12.35 7.48
N THR A 110 -1.45 -11.80 6.27
CA THR A 110 -0.23 -11.76 5.48
C THR A 110 0.19 -10.30 5.28
N ALA A 111 1.46 -10.01 5.44
CA ALA A 111 2.04 -8.70 5.18
C ALA A 111 3.23 -8.81 4.23
N GLY A 112 3.54 -7.72 3.52
CA GLY A 112 4.83 -7.57 2.84
C GLY A 112 5.95 -7.20 3.82
N ILE A 113 7.06 -6.67 3.30
CA ILE A 113 8.25 -6.31 4.09
C ILE A 113 8.51 -4.79 4.06
N GLY A 114 8.70 -4.18 5.23
CA GLY A 114 8.83 -2.72 5.37
C GLY A 114 10.26 -2.18 5.35
N LYS A 115 11.26 -3.01 5.68
CA LYS A 115 12.70 -2.66 5.71
C LYS A 115 12.98 -1.29 6.37
N TYR A 116 12.66 -1.13 7.66
CA TYR A 116 12.89 0.12 8.42
C TYR A 116 13.54 -0.09 9.80
N ALA A 117 13.44 -1.29 10.38
CA ALA A 117 13.98 -1.64 11.70
C ALA A 117 15.29 -2.44 11.54
N PHE A 118 16.32 -1.78 11.00
CA PHE A 118 17.62 -2.38 10.67
C PHE A 118 18.56 -2.53 11.87
N ASP A 119 18.41 -1.67 12.87
CA ASP A 119 19.27 -1.62 14.04
C ASP A 119 18.52 -1.95 15.33
N SER A 120 19.30 -2.15 16.40
CA SER A 120 18.76 -2.46 17.73
C SER A 120 18.09 -1.25 18.38
N GLU A 121 18.34 -0.02 17.93
CA GLU A 121 17.72 1.19 18.48
C GLU A 121 16.23 1.22 18.14
N VAL A 122 15.89 1.12 16.86
CA VAL A 122 14.49 1.12 16.39
C VAL A 122 13.74 -0.06 16.99
N GLN A 123 14.32 -1.27 16.95
CA GLN A 123 13.69 -2.46 17.52
C GLN A 123 13.42 -2.30 19.04
N SER A 124 14.38 -1.74 19.79
CA SER A 124 14.23 -1.52 21.23
C SER A 124 13.15 -0.48 21.53
N LYS A 125 13.09 0.62 20.77
CA LYS A 125 12.04 1.64 20.90
C LYS A 125 10.65 1.07 20.64
N LEU A 126 10.49 0.24 19.61
CA LEU A 126 9.20 -0.41 19.32
C LEU A 126 8.74 -1.32 20.47
N MET A 127 9.66 -2.09 21.06
CA MET A 127 9.37 -2.91 22.24
C MET A 127 9.10 -2.07 23.50
N GLU A 128 9.76 -0.94 23.69
CA GLU A 128 9.52 -0.01 24.79
C GLU A 128 8.14 0.65 24.67
N LEU A 129 7.81 1.22 23.51
CA LEU A 129 6.51 1.82 23.23
C LEU A 129 5.37 0.81 23.41
N SER A 130 5.56 -0.43 22.91
CA SER A 130 4.58 -1.49 23.12
C SER A 130 4.33 -1.74 24.61
N ARG A 131 5.39 -1.83 25.43
CA ARG A 131 5.27 -1.99 26.89
C ARG A 131 4.60 -0.79 27.54
N LEU A 132 4.94 0.44 27.12
CA LEU A 132 4.34 1.67 27.62
C LEU A 132 2.83 1.71 27.37
N PHE A 133 2.39 1.24 26.20
CA PHE A 133 0.98 1.15 25.83
C PHE A 133 0.26 -0.07 26.42
N GLY A 134 0.96 -0.93 27.19
CA GLY A 134 0.40 -2.17 27.72
C GLY A 134 0.10 -3.23 26.64
N LEU A 135 0.76 -3.13 25.49
CA LEU A 135 0.62 -4.00 24.34
C LEU A 135 1.72 -5.06 24.29
N ASN A 136 1.42 -6.18 23.64
CA ASN A 136 2.36 -7.29 23.50
C ASN A 136 3.14 -7.17 22.18
N HIS A 137 4.46 -7.03 22.26
CA HIS A 137 5.35 -7.11 21.10
C HIS A 137 6.01 -8.49 21.06
N ARG A 138 5.85 -9.25 19.97
CA ARG A 138 6.39 -10.63 19.85
C ARG A 138 7.79 -10.68 19.24
N GLY A 139 8.41 -9.53 19.00
CA GLY A 139 9.74 -9.42 18.40
C GLY A 139 9.72 -9.63 16.88
N ILE A 140 8.55 -9.53 16.25
CA ILE A 140 8.45 -9.56 14.80
C ILE A 140 8.59 -8.14 14.27
N HIS A 141 9.63 -7.91 13.47
CA HIS A 141 10.01 -6.60 12.97
C HIS A 141 9.94 -6.51 11.45
N ASN A 142 9.97 -5.30 10.91
CA ASN A 142 9.98 -4.99 9.47
C ASN A 142 8.71 -5.44 8.73
N ILE A 143 7.55 -5.28 9.36
CA ILE A 143 6.25 -5.57 8.75
C ILE A 143 5.92 -4.48 7.71
N GLY A 144 5.63 -4.87 6.46
CA GLY A 144 5.35 -3.94 5.35
C GLY A 144 4.03 -3.20 5.47
N THR A 145 3.82 -2.19 4.62
CA THR A 145 2.59 -1.36 4.61
C THR A 145 1.39 -2.09 4.03
N SER A 146 1.64 -3.07 3.15
CA SER A 146 0.62 -3.92 2.55
C SER A 146 0.18 -5.02 3.50
N HIS A 147 -1.12 -5.04 3.83
CA HIS A 147 -1.72 -6.05 4.70
C HIS A 147 -2.88 -6.76 3.99
N TYR A 148 -2.81 -8.08 3.88
CA TYR A 148 -3.84 -8.92 3.28
C TYR A 148 -4.37 -9.92 4.30
N GLY A 149 -5.69 -9.90 4.52
CA GLY A 149 -6.29 -10.79 5.49
C GLY A 149 -7.79 -10.60 5.60
N LYS A 150 -8.40 -11.23 6.60
CA LYS A 150 -9.84 -11.10 6.86
C LYS A 150 -10.17 -9.64 7.17
N THR A 151 -11.22 -9.11 6.57
CA THR A 151 -11.61 -7.70 6.71
C THR A 151 -11.67 -7.23 8.15
N LYS A 152 -12.27 -8.05 9.04
CA LYS A 152 -12.38 -7.72 10.47
C LYS A 152 -11.02 -7.62 11.18
N GLN A 153 -10.02 -8.40 10.75
CA GLN A 153 -8.67 -8.33 11.32
C GLN A 153 -7.94 -7.10 10.82
N ILE A 154 -7.98 -6.83 9.51
CA ILE A 154 -7.36 -5.62 8.94
C ILE A 154 -7.94 -4.36 9.56
N LYS A 155 -9.27 -4.28 9.74
CA LYS A 155 -9.92 -3.13 10.38
C LYS A 155 -9.43 -2.90 11.80
N LYS A 156 -9.43 -3.94 12.65
CA LYS A 156 -8.94 -3.83 14.04
C LYS A 156 -7.48 -3.42 14.13
N VAL A 157 -6.65 -3.93 13.22
CA VAL A 157 -5.25 -3.50 13.11
C VAL A 157 -5.19 -2.01 12.77
N CYS A 158 -5.93 -1.55 11.75
CA CYS A 158 -5.93 -0.13 11.38
C CYS A 158 -6.43 0.77 12.51
N GLU A 159 -7.49 0.39 13.23
CA GLU A 159 -8.01 1.12 14.39
C GLU A 159 -6.94 1.30 15.48
N LEU A 160 -6.27 0.21 15.88
CA LEU A 160 -5.23 0.29 16.91
C LEU A 160 -3.97 1.01 16.42
N SER A 161 -3.56 0.79 15.16
CA SER A 161 -2.44 1.50 14.55
C SER A 161 -2.67 3.00 14.53
N LEU A 162 -3.90 3.44 14.26
CA LEU A 162 -4.22 4.86 14.27
C LEU A 162 -3.99 5.48 15.66
N LEU A 163 -4.52 4.86 16.71
CA LEU A 163 -4.31 5.30 18.10
C LEU A 163 -2.82 5.35 18.48
N ILE A 164 -2.07 4.29 18.14
CA ILE A 164 -0.63 4.22 18.44
C ILE A 164 0.13 5.30 17.69
N SER A 165 -0.21 5.54 16.43
CA SER A 165 0.47 6.52 15.59
C SER A 165 0.32 7.94 16.12
N GLU A 166 -0.88 8.30 16.59
CA GLU A 166 -1.14 9.60 17.21
C GLU A 166 -0.30 9.78 18.47
N CYS A 167 -0.21 8.75 19.31
CA CYS A 167 0.64 8.76 20.50
C CYS A 167 2.12 8.91 20.14
N ILE A 168 2.63 8.17 19.14
CA ILE A 168 4.03 8.26 18.71
C ILE A 168 4.33 9.65 18.13
N LEU A 169 3.49 10.17 17.24
CA LEU A 169 3.68 11.49 16.65
C LEU A 169 3.71 12.59 17.72
N ALA A 170 2.81 12.52 18.70
CA ALA A 170 2.72 13.51 19.78
C ALA A 170 3.86 13.39 20.82
N ALA A 171 4.33 12.18 21.12
CA ALA A 171 5.31 11.95 22.18
C ALA A 171 6.76 11.97 21.67
N GLU A 172 7.02 11.37 20.51
CA GLU A 172 8.38 11.15 20.00
C GLU A 172 8.79 12.18 18.95
N PHE A 173 7.83 12.76 18.22
CA PHE A 173 8.10 13.59 17.05
C PHE A 173 7.49 14.99 17.11
N TYR A 174 7.13 15.47 18.30
CA TYR A 174 6.60 16.82 18.50
C TYR A 174 7.68 17.90 18.26
N GLU A 175 8.91 17.67 18.72
CA GLU A 175 10.01 18.65 18.64
C GLU A 175 10.99 18.38 17.48
N SER A 176 11.01 17.16 16.95
CA SER A 176 11.97 16.74 15.93
C SER A 176 11.36 15.66 15.04
N GLU A 177 11.80 15.59 13.78
CA GLU A 177 11.42 14.49 12.88
C GLU A 177 12.30 13.24 13.04
N GLY A 178 13.37 13.30 13.85
CA GLY A 178 14.36 12.22 13.91
C GLY A 178 15.20 12.11 12.64
N SER A 179 15.83 10.95 12.42
CA SER A 179 16.80 10.74 11.33
C SER A 179 16.61 9.41 10.62
N TRP A 180 16.68 9.44 9.29
CA TRP A 180 16.70 8.23 8.45
C TRP A 180 18.13 7.92 7.95
N PRO A 181 18.58 6.64 7.97
CA PRO A 181 17.94 5.50 8.63
C PRO A 181 18.00 5.63 10.17
N GLY A 182 17.01 5.05 10.86
CA GLY A 182 16.90 5.10 12.33
C GLY A 182 15.49 5.50 12.80
N TRP A 183 15.39 6.01 14.03
CA TRP A 183 14.12 6.49 14.59
C TRP A 183 13.67 7.78 13.90
N TYR A 184 12.81 7.63 12.89
CA TYR A 184 12.37 8.71 11.99
C TYR A 184 10.85 8.83 11.93
N ARG A 185 10.34 10.06 11.95
CA ARG A 185 8.92 10.41 11.88
C ARG A 185 8.24 9.84 10.64
N GLY A 186 8.94 9.86 9.49
CA GLY A 186 8.39 9.44 8.20
C GLY A 186 7.87 8.00 8.17
N VAL A 187 8.35 7.13 9.07
CA VAL A 187 7.99 5.70 9.12
C VAL A 187 7.04 5.34 10.28
N THR A 188 6.42 6.33 10.93
CA THR A 188 5.48 6.14 12.05
C THR A 188 4.26 5.27 11.70
N SER A 189 3.74 5.33 10.47
CA SER A 189 2.64 4.45 10.03
C SER A 189 3.04 2.97 10.05
N MET A 190 4.31 2.65 9.77
CA MET A 190 4.84 1.30 9.86
C MET A 190 5.11 0.88 11.31
N TYR A 191 5.69 1.75 12.13
CA TYR A 191 5.88 1.51 13.56
C TYR A 191 4.57 1.14 14.26
N SER A 192 3.55 1.96 14.05
CA SER A 192 2.23 1.75 14.65
C SER A 192 1.51 0.52 14.12
N SER A 193 1.66 0.21 12.83
CA SER A 193 1.18 -1.04 12.23
C SER A 193 1.86 -2.26 12.82
N GLU A 194 3.18 -2.23 12.99
CA GLU A 194 3.93 -3.34 13.55
C GLU A 194 3.53 -3.64 15.00
N ILE A 195 3.42 -2.61 15.84
CA ILE A 195 2.99 -2.76 17.24
C ILE A 195 1.58 -3.35 17.30
N ALA A 196 0.64 -2.82 16.51
CA ALA A 196 -0.74 -3.31 16.47
C ALA A 196 -0.83 -4.78 16.02
N ILE A 197 -0.09 -5.14 14.97
CA ILE A 197 -0.07 -6.51 14.44
C ILE A 197 0.56 -7.47 15.44
N ASN A 198 1.69 -7.10 16.05
CA ASN A 198 2.31 -7.92 17.08
C ASN A 198 1.37 -8.21 18.25
N HIS A 199 0.51 -7.25 18.58
CA HIS A 199 -0.47 -7.38 19.67
C HIS A 199 -1.72 -8.19 19.29
N LEU A 200 -2.30 -7.94 18.10
CA LEU A 200 -3.64 -8.43 17.74
C LEU A 200 -3.66 -9.72 16.93
N ILE A 201 -2.56 -10.06 16.24
CA ILE A 201 -2.56 -11.09 15.20
C ILE A 201 -1.76 -12.31 15.65
N ASP A 202 -2.42 -13.39 16.05
CA ASP A 202 -1.72 -14.60 16.53
C ASP A 202 -0.85 -15.25 15.46
N HIS A 203 -1.36 -15.37 14.23
CA HIS A 203 -0.66 -15.98 13.10
C HIS A 203 -0.44 -14.95 12.01
N LEU A 204 0.82 -14.52 11.87
CA LEU A 204 1.28 -13.58 10.85
C LEU A 204 2.22 -14.32 9.88
N LEU A 205 2.01 -14.11 8.59
CA LEU A 205 2.96 -14.48 7.54
C LEU A 205 3.56 -13.20 6.95
N ILE A 206 4.88 -13.09 6.93
CA ILE A 206 5.59 -12.07 6.17
C ILE A 206 6.05 -12.73 4.88
N GLU A 207 5.43 -12.35 3.76
CA GLU A 207 5.60 -13.00 2.46
C GLU A 207 6.21 -12.01 1.46
N PRO A 208 7.51 -11.68 1.57
CA PRO A 208 8.15 -10.68 0.73
C PRO A 208 8.16 -11.08 -0.76
N ASP A 209 8.05 -12.38 -1.04
CA ASP A 209 7.93 -12.92 -2.41
C ASP A 209 6.51 -12.79 -2.97
N LYS A 210 5.51 -12.42 -2.15
CA LYS A 210 4.11 -12.31 -2.58
C LYS A 210 3.55 -10.90 -2.46
N LEU A 211 3.84 -10.22 -1.37
CA LEU A 211 3.43 -8.85 -1.10
C LEU A 211 4.65 -7.94 -1.03
N ASP A 212 4.49 -6.72 -1.54
CA ASP A 212 5.55 -5.72 -1.69
C ASP A 212 6.80 -6.20 -2.47
N PHE A 213 6.61 -7.06 -3.46
CA PHE A 213 7.73 -7.56 -4.28
C PHE A 213 8.37 -6.43 -5.09
N ASP A 214 9.68 -6.51 -5.30
CA ASP A 214 10.46 -5.41 -5.87
C ASP A 214 10.17 -5.20 -7.36
N SER A 215 9.72 -3.99 -7.72
CA SER A 215 9.44 -3.61 -9.12
C SER A 215 10.65 -3.59 -10.05
N THR A 216 11.88 -3.65 -9.52
CA THR A 216 13.12 -3.67 -10.31
C THR A 216 13.60 -5.07 -10.68
N SER A 217 12.92 -6.11 -10.20
CA SER A 217 13.35 -7.50 -10.33
C SER A 217 13.34 -8.01 -11.78
N ASP A 218 14.28 -8.93 -12.06
CA ASP A 218 14.34 -9.77 -13.26
C ASP A 218 13.48 -11.04 -13.15
N ASP A 219 12.78 -11.23 -12.02
CA ASP A 219 11.91 -12.38 -11.82
C ASP A 219 10.64 -12.33 -12.68
N ARG A 220 9.99 -13.49 -12.74
CA ARG A 220 8.83 -13.78 -13.56
C ARG A 220 7.53 -13.41 -12.86
N ILE A 221 6.60 -12.75 -13.55
CA ILE A 221 5.35 -12.24 -12.93
C ILE A 221 4.44 -13.34 -12.36
N GLU A 222 4.59 -14.60 -12.79
CA GLU A 222 3.72 -15.71 -12.41
C GLU A 222 3.78 -16.10 -10.92
N SER A 223 4.84 -15.70 -10.21
CA SER A 223 5.01 -16.00 -8.78
C SER A 223 4.66 -14.85 -7.83
N HIS A 224 4.50 -13.62 -8.35
CA HIS A 224 4.49 -12.40 -7.53
C HIS A 224 3.18 -11.63 -7.73
N PRO A 225 2.13 -11.90 -6.94
CA PRO A 225 0.80 -11.32 -7.14
C PRO A 225 0.74 -9.81 -6.94
N HIS A 226 1.63 -9.25 -6.13
CA HIS A 226 1.65 -7.84 -5.76
C HIS A 226 3.08 -7.29 -5.73
N ILE A 227 3.31 -6.27 -6.53
CA ILE A 227 4.60 -5.60 -6.72
C ILE A 227 4.48 -4.18 -6.16
N HIS A 228 5.53 -3.71 -5.47
CA HIS A 228 5.59 -2.36 -4.92
C HIS A 228 6.78 -1.58 -5.50
N CYS A 229 6.54 -0.32 -5.84
CA CYS A 229 7.55 0.58 -6.38
C CYS A 229 8.26 1.37 -5.29
N TRP A 230 9.28 0.73 -4.72
CA TRP A 230 10.24 1.36 -3.83
C TRP A 230 10.99 2.53 -4.52
N HIS A 231 11.59 3.41 -3.73
CA HIS A 231 12.35 4.54 -4.25
C HIS A 231 13.63 4.06 -4.93
N THR A 232 13.74 4.30 -6.23
CA THR A 232 14.88 3.92 -7.06
C THR A 232 14.95 4.83 -8.29
N ASP A 233 16.10 4.84 -8.96
CA ASP A 233 16.27 5.36 -10.32
C ASP A 233 16.59 4.23 -11.32
N GLU A 234 16.62 2.98 -10.86
CA GLU A 234 16.93 1.81 -11.67
C GLU A 234 15.66 1.19 -12.27
N ALA A 235 15.77 0.72 -13.52
CA ALA A 235 14.68 0.07 -14.26
C ALA A 235 13.37 0.88 -14.26
N PHE A 236 12.31 0.42 -13.58
CA PHE A 236 11.07 1.17 -13.41
C PHE A 236 11.11 1.99 -12.11
N SER A 237 11.13 3.31 -12.25
CA SER A 237 11.02 4.26 -11.16
C SER A 237 9.75 5.09 -11.29
N LYS A 238 8.94 5.14 -10.21
CA LYS A 238 7.74 5.98 -10.16
C LYS A 238 8.04 7.48 -10.32
N PHE A 239 9.23 7.93 -9.91
CA PHE A 239 9.65 9.33 -10.06
C PHE A 239 10.00 9.64 -11.51
N GLN A 240 10.83 8.80 -12.14
CA GLN A 240 11.18 8.92 -13.56
C GLN A 240 9.94 8.81 -14.46
N PHE A 241 8.98 7.95 -14.09
CA PHE A 241 7.69 7.85 -14.77
C PHE A 241 6.87 9.13 -14.65
N ALA A 242 6.76 9.70 -13.44
CA ALA A 242 6.05 10.95 -13.22
C ALA A 242 6.65 12.14 -13.99
N ASP A 243 7.97 12.13 -14.19
CA ASP A 243 8.69 13.13 -14.99
C ASP A 243 8.57 12.91 -16.50
N GLY A 244 7.94 11.81 -16.94
CA GLY A 244 7.74 11.50 -18.35
C GLY A 244 8.99 10.97 -19.05
N ASN A 245 10.02 10.56 -18.30
CA ASN A 245 11.30 10.11 -18.87
C ASN A 245 11.18 8.80 -19.65
N TYR A 246 10.07 8.07 -19.51
CA TYR A 246 9.80 6.85 -20.26
C TYR A 246 8.91 7.03 -21.49
N ASN A 247 8.41 8.25 -21.77
CA ASN A 247 7.43 8.50 -22.85
C ASN A 247 7.94 8.18 -24.27
N HIS A 248 9.25 8.03 -24.44
CA HIS A 248 9.89 7.67 -25.70
C HIS A 248 10.02 6.15 -25.92
N LEU A 249 9.76 5.34 -24.90
CA LEU A 249 9.86 3.89 -24.98
C LEU A 249 8.66 3.29 -25.73
N SER A 250 8.92 2.25 -26.50
CA SER A 250 7.88 1.47 -27.18
C SER A 250 7.50 0.24 -26.36
N LEU A 251 6.19 -0.03 -26.26
CA LEU A 251 5.66 -1.24 -25.61
C LEU A 251 6.19 -2.54 -26.22
N GLU A 252 6.53 -2.53 -27.52
CA GLU A 252 7.01 -3.72 -28.25
C GLU A 252 8.42 -4.18 -27.83
N ASN A 253 9.18 -3.31 -27.16
CA ASN A 253 10.54 -3.59 -26.72
C ASN A 253 10.61 -4.16 -25.29
N LEU A 254 9.47 -4.34 -24.63
CA LEU A 254 9.37 -4.81 -23.25
C LEU A 254 8.93 -6.28 -23.23
N ASP A 255 9.52 -7.09 -22.34
CA ASP A 255 9.02 -8.44 -22.05
C ASP A 255 8.08 -8.38 -20.81
N PRO A 256 6.75 -8.30 -20.99
CA PRO A 256 5.83 -8.18 -19.86
C PRO A 256 5.75 -9.45 -19.00
N SER A 257 6.52 -10.50 -19.31
CA SER A 257 6.66 -11.66 -18.42
C SER A 257 7.72 -11.47 -17.33
N ILE A 258 8.56 -10.45 -17.45
CA ILE A 258 9.59 -10.05 -16.47
C ILE A 258 9.09 -8.84 -15.69
N ILE A 259 9.28 -8.83 -14.37
CA ILE A 259 8.67 -7.83 -13.48
C ILE A 259 9.00 -6.39 -13.84
N LYS A 260 10.28 -6.04 -14.00
CA LYS A 260 10.68 -4.67 -14.32
C LYS A 260 10.07 -4.14 -15.63
N ASP A 261 10.02 -5.01 -16.64
CA ASP A 261 9.46 -4.71 -17.95
C ASP A 261 7.93 -4.70 -17.90
N TYR A 262 7.32 -5.55 -17.08
CA TYR A 262 5.89 -5.57 -16.80
C TYR A 262 5.42 -4.26 -16.16
N CYS A 263 6.10 -3.78 -15.13
CA CYS A 263 5.80 -2.50 -14.48
C CYS A 263 5.85 -1.37 -15.51
N MET A 264 6.94 -1.29 -16.30
CA MET A 264 7.07 -0.32 -17.37
C MET A 264 5.94 -0.43 -18.42
N PHE A 265 5.63 -1.64 -18.86
CA PHE A 265 4.61 -1.93 -19.86
C PHE A 265 3.23 -1.45 -19.38
N ILE A 266 2.85 -1.80 -18.14
CA ILE A 266 1.59 -1.37 -17.54
C ILE A 266 1.53 0.15 -17.40
N SER A 267 2.61 0.79 -16.97
CA SER A 267 2.65 2.25 -16.80
C SER A 267 2.50 3.01 -18.11
N LEU A 268 3.19 2.59 -19.16
CA LEU A 268 3.03 3.17 -20.50
C LEU A 268 1.64 2.90 -21.07
N LYS A 269 1.09 1.70 -20.85
CA LYS A 269 -0.29 1.35 -21.22
C LYS A 269 -1.30 2.23 -20.49
N ALA A 270 -1.10 2.51 -19.20
CA ALA A 270 -1.94 3.39 -18.40
C ALA A 270 -2.05 4.80 -18.99
N LEU A 271 -0.94 5.37 -19.48
CA LEU A 271 -0.93 6.67 -20.15
C LEU A 271 -1.75 6.70 -21.45
N ILE A 272 -1.85 5.56 -22.15
CA ILE A 272 -2.60 5.42 -23.40
C ILE A 272 -4.10 5.28 -23.10
N GLU A 273 -4.46 4.38 -22.17
CA GLU A 273 -5.85 3.96 -21.91
C GLU A 273 -6.63 4.94 -21.05
N LEU A 274 -5.98 5.63 -20.12
CA LEU A 274 -6.65 6.55 -19.18
C LEU A 274 -6.66 7.97 -19.75
N ASP A 275 -7.54 8.20 -20.73
CA ASP A 275 -7.82 9.52 -21.32
C ASP A 275 -8.29 10.56 -20.27
N VAL A 276 -8.79 10.09 -19.12
CA VAL A 276 -9.20 10.91 -17.96
C VAL A 276 -7.99 11.57 -17.27
N MET A 277 -6.84 10.90 -17.23
CA MET A 277 -5.63 11.47 -16.62
C MET A 277 -4.94 12.49 -17.53
N LYS A 278 -5.12 12.39 -18.86
CA LYS A 278 -4.65 13.40 -19.82
C LYS A 278 -5.28 14.79 -19.62
N ARG A 279 -6.40 14.90 -18.90
CA ARG A 279 -7.01 16.19 -18.54
C ARG A 279 -6.45 16.80 -17.24
N VAL A 280 -5.62 16.03 -16.52
CA VAL A 280 -4.89 16.46 -15.31
C VAL A 280 -3.42 16.78 -15.63
N PHE A 281 -2.91 16.36 -16.80
CA PHE A 281 -1.58 16.69 -17.33
C PHE A 281 -1.56 17.94 -18.20
#